data_AF-A0A645GKW4-F1
#
_entry.id   AF-A0A645GKW4-F1
#
_cell.length_a   1.000
_cell.length_b   1.000
_cell.length_c   1.000
_cell.angle_alpha   90.00
_cell.angle_beta   90.00
_cell.angle_gamma   90.00
#
_symmetry.space_group_name_H-M   'P 1'
#
loop_
_entity.id
_entity.type
_entity.pdbx_description
1 polymer ?
#
loop_
_entity_poly.entity_id
_entity_poly.type
_entity_poly.pdbx_seq_one_letter_code
_entity_poly.pdbx_strand_id
1 'polypeptide(L)'
;MLMPANNVDNLRNAMENGTFYSVAKIAKRELGPDFKAEGPTPVISNIAVDQEENSIAITGSNYNTIQWIADGKIIATGNTIDLNNFEDKVNSYVRAQLIGNGGICFTQPFGVNKYTIDNLQNSIKEMQLSKSIKKRLISKLNNAEKSMRKGKDNYVDLLSGFSNDVKALAGSKLTEEEVHKITKDVDEIILNLKPEN
;
A
#
# COMPACT_ATOMS: atom_id res chain seq x y z
N MET A 1 -8.06 16.88 -10.92
CA MET A 1 -6.77 16.79 -10.20
C MET A 1 -6.98 17.33 -8.81
N LEU A 2 -6.31 16.77 -7.81
CA LEU A 2 -6.38 17.17 -6.41
C LEU A 2 -5.11 17.98 -6.09
N MET A 3 -5.28 19.29 -5.93
CA MET A 3 -4.18 20.24 -5.78
C MET A 3 -4.53 21.29 -4.72
N PRO A 4 -3.56 21.75 -3.90
CA PRO A 4 -3.79 22.83 -2.93
C PRO A 4 -4.21 24.15 -3.58
N ALA A 5 -3.66 24.44 -4.77
CA ALA A 5 -4.00 25.61 -5.58
C ALA A 5 -3.73 25.33 -7.07
N ASN A 6 -4.45 26.02 -7.95
CA ASN A 6 -4.28 25.91 -9.40
C ASN A 6 -3.09 26.75 -9.89
N ASN A 7 -1.87 26.21 -9.81
CA ASN A 7 -0.64 26.80 -10.35
C ASN A 7 0.22 25.73 -11.04
N VAL A 8 1.22 26.15 -11.82
CA VAL A 8 2.05 25.27 -12.66
C VAL A 8 2.80 24.23 -11.83
N ASP A 9 3.31 24.61 -10.65
CA ASP A 9 4.10 23.71 -9.80
C ASP A 9 3.22 22.61 -9.19
N ASN A 10 2.05 22.98 -8.67
CA ASN A 10 1.07 22.02 -8.17
C ASN A 10 0.52 21.13 -9.28
N LEU A 11 0.34 21.66 -10.49
CA LEU A 11 -0.08 20.89 -11.65
C LEU A 11 0.96 19.85 -12.04
N ARG A 12 2.23 20.26 -12.16
CA ARG A 12 3.35 19.35 -12.43
C ARG A 12 3.45 18.26 -11.36
N ASN A 13 3.45 18.66 -10.09
CA ASN A 13 3.52 17.73 -8.96
C ASN A 13 2.35 16.73 -8.98
N ALA A 14 1.15 17.19 -9.33
CA ALA A 14 -0.02 16.31 -9.45
C ALA A 14 0.07 15.33 -10.63
N MET A 15 0.69 15.73 -11.74
CA MET A 15 0.92 14.86 -12.88
C MET A 15 2.03 13.83 -12.60
N GLU A 16 3.12 14.23 -11.93
CA GLU A 16 4.23 13.36 -11.57
C GLU A 16 3.83 12.31 -10.54
N ASN A 17 3.05 12.71 -9.53
CA ASN A 17 2.63 11.82 -8.44
C ASN A 17 1.23 11.22 -8.65
N GLY A 18 0.59 11.47 -9.81
CA GLY A 18 -0.71 10.91 -10.14
C GLY A 18 -1.86 11.35 -9.22
N THR A 19 -1.82 12.56 -8.64
CA THR A 19 -2.87 13.06 -7.73
C THR A 19 -4.10 13.58 -8.49
N PHE A 20 -4.76 12.69 -9.23
CA PHE A 20 -6.01 13.00 -9.91
C PHE A 20 -7.08 11.93 -9.66
N TYR A 21 -8.32 12.31 -9.95
CA TYR A 21 -9.48 11.44 -9.90
C TYR A 21 -10.34 11.73 -11.12
N SER A 22 -11.13 10.74 -11.53
CA SER A 22 -12.06 10.88 -12.65
C SER A 22 -13.49 10.91 -12.15
N VAL A 23 -14.37 11.56 -12.91
CA VAL A 23 -15.79 11.67 -12.59
C VAL A 23 -16.59 11.24 -13.81
N ALA A 24 -17.55 10.36 -13.61
CA ALA A 24 -18.46 9.87 -14.64
C ALA A 24 -19.90 10.18 -14.25
N LYS A 25 -20.58 10.98 -15.10
CA LYS A 25 -22.03 11.17 -15.02
C LYS A 25 -22.81 10.00 -15.64
N ILE A 26 -22.18 9.26 -16.56
CA ILE A 26 -22.75 8.06 -17.16
C ILE A 26 -22.05 6.86 -16.51
N ALA A 27 -22.73 6.21 -15.59
CA ALA A 27 -22.18 5.11 -14.78
C ALA A 27 -23.09 3.87 -14.84
N LYS A 28 -23.62 3.56 -16.02
CA LYS A 28 -24.60 2.47 -16.18
C LYS A 28 -24.03 1.08 -15.89
N ARG A 29 -22.72 0.89 -16.08
CA ARG A 29 -22.04 -0.37 -15.77
C ARG A 29 -21.90 -0.56 -14.26
N GLU A 30 -21.66 0.52 -13.52
CA GLU A 30 -21.40 0.52 -12.08
C GLU A 30 -22.69 0.64 -11.26
N LEU A 31 -23.63 1.46 -11.70
CA LEU A 31 -24.86 1.84 -10.98
C LEU A 31 -26.14 1.27 -11.61
N GLY A 32 -26.01 0.51 -12.70
CA GLY A 32 -27.11 -0.16 -13.38
C GLY A 32 -27.67 0.60 -14.61
N PRO A 33 -28.37 -0.10 -15.51
CA PRO A 33 -28.80 0.44 -16.81
C PRO A 33 -29.76 1.64 -16.69
N ASP A 34 -30.51 1.70 -15.59
CA ASP A 34 -31.52 2.72 -15.31
C ASP A 34 -30.97 3.96 -14.60
N PHE A 35 -29.69 3.96 -14.22
CA PHE A 35 -29.08 5.11 -13.56
C PHE A 35 -29.14 6.36 -14.45
N LYS A 36 -29.67 7.44 -13.88
CA LYS A 36 -29.68 8.78 -14.46
C LYS A 36 -29.05 9.73 -13.46
N ALA A 37 -28.00 10.42 -13.90
CA ALA A 37 -27.33 11.39 -13.04
C ALA A 37 -28.22 12.62 -12.80
N GLU A 38 -28.42 12.95 -11.52
CA GLU A 38 -29.20 14.11 -11.08
C GLU A 38 -28.38 14.95 -10.09
N GLY A 39 -28.29 16.25 -10.36
CA GLY A 39 -27.58 17.20 -9.49
C GLY A 39 -26.05 17.20 -9.66
N PRO A 40 -25.32 17.71 -8.65
CA PRO A 40 -23.87 17.82 -8.70
C PRO A 40 -23.18 16.45 -8.56
N THR A 41 -22.06 16.28 -9.26
CA THR A 41 -21.25 15.07 -9.17
C THR A 41 -20.49 14.99 -7.85
N PRO A 42 -20.12 13.78 -7.38
CA PRO A 42 -19.17 13.62 -6.29
C PRO A 42 -17.88 14.41 -6.51
N VAL A 43 -17.41 15.10 -5.48
CA VAL A 43 -16.16 15.87 -5.49
C VAL A 43 -15.32 15.45 -4.30
N ILE A 44 -14.05 15.11 -4.53
CA ILE A 44 -13.07 14.85 -3.48
C ILE A 44 -12.39 16.17 -3.10
N SER A 45 -12.39 16.50 -1.81
CA SER A 45 -11.70 17.68 -1.25
C SER A 45 -10.37 17.31 -0.60
N ASN A 46 -10.26 16.13 0.01
CA ASN A 46 -9.01 15.68 0.63
C ASN A 46 -8.94 14.15 0.67
N ILE A 47 -7.72 13.64 0.53
CA ILE A 47 -7.36 12.25 0.76
C ILE A 47 -6.20 12.26 1.75
N ALA A 48 -6.42 11.72 2.94
CA ALA A 48 -5.37 11.54 3.95
C ALA A 48 -4.93 10.08 3.96
N VAL A 49 -3.63 9.84 3.84
CA VAL A 49 -3.01 8.51 3.94
C VAL A 49 -2.15 8.51 5.19
N ASP A 50 -2.42 7.58 6.10
CA ASP A 50 -1.62 7.32 7.28
C ASP A 50 -0.86 6.00 7.08
N GLN A 51 0.46 6.10 6.93
CA GLN A 51 1.31 4.93 6.72
C GLN A 51 1.64 4.20 8.03
N GLU A 52 1.51 4.85 9.20
CA GLU A 52 1.76 4.20 10.48
C GLU A 52 0.56 3.32 10.87
N GLU A 53 -0.65 3.85 10.69
CA GLU A 53 -1.90 3.14 10.98
C GLU A 53 -2.45 2.34 9.78
N ASN A 54 -1.73 2.32 8.65
CA ASN A 54 -2.17 1.69 7.39
C ASN A 54 -3.60 2.07 6.97
N SER A 55 -3.97 3.35 7.13
CA SER A 55 -5.32 3.83 6.91
C SER A 55 -5.41 4.93 5.84
N ILE A 56 -6.56 5.00 5.18
CA ILE A 56 -6.85 6.02 4.17
C ILE A 56 -8.22 6.62 4.47
N ALA A 57 -8.30 7.94 4.55
CA ALA A 57 -9.53 8.68 4.76
C ALA A 57 -9.80 9.63 3.58
N ILE A 58 -11.03 9.61 3.08
CA ILE A 58 -11.48 10.49 1.99
C ILE A 58 -12.59 11.41 2.50
N THR A 59 -12.44 12.70 2.20
CA THR A 59 -13.47 13.70 2.42
C THR A 59 -13.87 14.34 1.08
N GLY A 60 -15.12 14.75 1.00
CA GLY A 60 -15.70 15.29 -0.22
C GLY A 60 -17.13 15.73 -0.04
N SER A 61 -17.81 15.99 -1.15
CA SER A 61 -19.22 16.36 -1.20
C SER A 61 -19.96 15.65 -2.34
N ASN A 62 -21.29 15.70 -2.31
CA ASN A 62 -22.19 15.19 -3.35
C ASN A 62 -22.10 13.67 -3.61
N TYR A 63 -21.80 12.88 -2.57
CA TYR A 63 -21.86 11.42 -2.61
C TYR A 63 -22.70 10.89 -1.45
N ASN A 64 -23.25 9.68 -1.63
CA ASN A 64 -24.01 8.94 -0.65
C ASN A 64 -23.14 7.90 0.06
N THR A 65 -22.19 7.30 -0.65
CA THR A 65 -21.29 6.28 -0.11
C THR A 65 -19.94 6.29 -0.80
N ILE A 66 -18.93 5.79 -0.09
CA ILE A 66 -17.62 5.44 -0.65
C ILE A 66 -17.50 3.92 -0.58
N GLN A 67 -17.13 3.29 -1.69
CA GLN A 67 -16.78 1.87 -1.75
C GLN A 67 -15.28 1.73 -1.95
N TRP A 68 -14.65 0.91 -1.11
CA TRP A 68 -13.26 0.51 -1.24
C TRP A 68 -13.18 -0.81 -1.97
N ILE A 69 -12.34 -0.86 -2.99
CA ILE A 69 -12.25 -1.96 -3.94
C ILE A 69 -10.81 -2.47 -3.99
N ALA A 70 -10.63 -3.77 -3.81
CA ALA A 70 -9.39 -4.50 -4.09
C ALA A 70 -9.72 -5.74 -4.92
N ASP A 71 -8.83 -6.10 -5.86
CA ASP A 71 -8.99 -7.27 -6.73
C ASP A 71 -10.38 -7.36 -7.41
N GLY A 72 -10.93 -6.20 -7.77
CA GLY A 72 -12.24 -6.07 -8.43
C GLY A 72 -13.45 -6.30 -7.51
N LYS A 73 -13.26 -6.49 -6.20
CA LYS A 73 -14.32 -6.72 -5.22
C LYS A 73 -14.42 -5.55 -4.24
N ILE A 74 -15.64 -5.23 -3.83
CA ILE A 74 -15.87 -4.27 -2.74
C ILE A 74 -15.47 -4.96 -1.43
N ILE A 75 -14.49 -4.40 -0.72
CA ILE A 75 -13.98 -4.96 0.54
C ILE A 75 -14.50 -4.19 1.76
N ALA A 76 -14.79 -2.90 1.60
CA ALA A 76 -15.28 -2.04 2.65
C ALA A 76 -16.11 -0.88 2.08
N THR A 77 -16.86 -0.21 2.95
CA THR A 77 -17.63 0.99 2.63
C THR A 77 -17.49 2.03 3.72
N GLY A 78 -17.55 3.30 3.36
CA GLY A 78 -17.42 4.43 4.29
C GLY A 78 -16.19 5.28 4.00
N ASN A 79 -16.09 6.40 4.72
CA ASN A 79 -15.10 7.44 4.45
C ASN A 79 -13.65 7.03 4.71
N THR A 80 -13.45 6.04 5.57
CA THR A 80 -12.13 5.59 5.99
C THR A 80 -12.03 4.09 5.80
N ILE A 81 -10.85 3.63 5.40
CA ILE A 81 -10.45 2.23 5.46
C ILE A 81 -9.18 2.11 6.30
N ASP A 82 -9.16 1.11 7.18
CA ASP A 82 -7.96 0.63 7.86
C ASP A 82 -7.61 -0.73 7.23
N LEU A 83 -6.48 -0.79 6.54
CA LEU A 83 -6.07 -1.94 5.74
C LEU A 83 -5.68 -3.15 6.60
N ASN A 84 -5.34 -2.95 7.88
CA ASN A 84 -5.04 -4.05 8.80
C ASN A 84 -6.25 -4.99 8.97
N ASN A 85 -7.48 -4.46 8.82
CA ASN A 85 -8.72 -5.25 8.88
C ASN A 85 -9.03 -6.05 7.60
N PHE A 86 -8.23 -5.88 6.54
CA PHE A 86 -8.47 -6.44 5.22
C PHE A 86 -7.20 -7.04 4.57
N GLU A 87 -6.18 -7.39 5.35
CA GLU A 87 -4.91 -7.92 4.85
C GLU A 87 -5.06 -9.19 3.98
N ASP A 88 -6.10 -9.99 4.27
CA ASP A 88 -6.48 -11.20 3.54
C ASP A 88 -7.22 -10.92 2.22
N LYS A 89 -7.74 -9.70 2.04
CA LYS A 89 -8.53 -9.28 0.88
C LYS A 89 -7.84 -8.28 -0.02
N VAL A 90 -6.71 -7.72 0.40
CA VAL A 90 -5.92 -6.74 -0.35
C VAL A 90 -4.63 -7.40 -0.78
N ASN A 91 -4.38 -7.51 -2.09
CA ASN A 91 -3.11 -8.02 -2.60
C ASN A 91 -2.09 -6.90 -2.84
N SER A 92 -2.25 -6.12 -3.91
CA SER A 92 -1.29 -5.10 -4.34
C SER A 92 -1.85 -3.68 -4.41
N TYR A 93 -3.17 -3.51 -4.27
CA TYR A 93 -3.78 -2.19 -4.29
C TYR A 93 -5.13 -2.14 -3.59
N VAL A 94 -5.53 -0.93 -3.22
CA VAL A 94 -6.91 -0.58 -2.93
C VAL A 94 -7.29 0.67 -3.73
N ARG A 95 -8.53 0.83 -4.16
CA ARG A 95 -9.03 2.09 -4.75
C ARG A 95 -10.40 2.43 -4.18
N ALA A 96 -10.77 3.71 -4.19
CA ALA A 96 -12.08 4.15 -3.77
C ALA A 96 -12.94 4.58 -4.97
N GLN A 97 -14.24 4.35 -4.86
CA GLN A 97 -15.23 5.01 -5.70
C GLN A 97 -16.29 5.69 -4.83
N LEU A 98 -16.56 6.97 -5.12
CA LEU A 98 -17.57 7.77 -4.43
C LEU A 98 -18.82 7.79 -5.31
N ILE A 99 -19.92 7.29 -4.78
CA ILE A 99 -21.18 7.15 -5.51
C ILE A 99 -22.14 8.22 -5.03
N GLY A 100 -22.66 9.04 -5.94
CA GLY A 100 -23.68 10.04 -5.67
C GLY A 100 -24.79 10.04 -6.71
N ASN A 101 -25.89 10.73 -6.42
CA ASN A 101 -26.98 10.90 -7.38
C ASN A 101 -26.51 11.55 -8.70
N GLY A 102 -25.52 12.45 -8.65
CA GLY A 102 -24.98 13.12 -9.84
C GLY A 102 -23.97 12.30 -10.64
N GLY A 103 -23.60 11.10 -10.18
CA GLY A 103 -22.64 10.22 -10.84
C GLY A 103 -21.68 9.53 -9.88
N ILE A 104 -20.55 9.07 -10.42
CA ILE A 104 -19.52 8.36 -9.66
C ILE A 104 -18.17 9.04 -9.85
N CYS A 105 -17.36 9.07 -8.80
CA CYS A 105 -15.97 9.50 -8.83
C CYS A 105 -15.06 8.33 -8.52
N PHE A 106 -13.93 8.22 -9.22
CA PHE A 106 -12.94 7.16 -9.04
C PHE A 106 -11.59 7.75 -8.65
N THR A 107 -10.98 7.23 -7.58
CA THR A 107 -9.57 7.49 -7.28
C THR A 107 -8.67 6.66 -8.19
N GLN A 108 -7.41 7.10 -8.34
CA GLN A 108 -6.35 6.17 -8.71
C GLN A 108 -6.20 5.08 -7.64
N PRO A 109 -5.67 3.90 -7.99
CA PRO A 109 -5.33 2.88 -7.01
C PRO A 109 -4.18 3.37 -6.10
N PHE A 110 -4.32 3.10 -4.81
CA PHE A 110 -3.26 3.19 -3.82
C PHE A 110 -2.50 1.86 -3.84
N GLY A 111 -1.22 1.90 -4.18
CA GLY A 111 -0.35 0.73 -4.13
C GLY A 111 -0.17 0.26 -2.68
N VAL A 112 -0.30 -1.04 -2.46
CA VAL A 112 -0.10 -1.67 -1.16
C VAL A 112 1.10 -2.61 -1.29
N ASN A 113 2.13 -2.37 -0.48
CA ASN A 113 3.33 -3.21 -0.45
C ASN A 113 3.33 -4.07 0.81
N LYS A 114 3.22 -5.40 0.63
CA LYS A 114 3.33 -6.37 1.73
C LYS A 114 4.78 -6.68 2.10
N TYR A 115 5.72 -6.43 1.17
CA TYR A 115 7.13 -6.70 1.34
C TYR A 115 7.82 -5.46 1.88
N THR A 116 7.72 -5.30 3.20
CA THR A 116 8.38 -4.24 3.97
C THR A 116 9.31 -4.87 4.99
N ILE A 117 10.32 -4.09 5.43
CA ILE A 117 11.20 -4.54 6.52
C ILE A 117 10.39 -4.79 7.80
N ASP A 118 9.37 -3.99 8.08
CA ASP A 118 8.53 -4.15 9.27
C ASP A 118 7.73 -5.46 9.26
N ASN A 119 7.11 -5.81 8.12
CA ASN A 119 6.40 -7.08 7.97
C ASN A 119 7.36 -8.28 8.09
N LEU A 120 8.57 -8.14 7.55
CA LEU A 120 9.61 -9.16 7.69
C LEU A 120 10.08 -9.31 9.14
N GLN A 121 10.25 -8.19 9.88
CA GLN A 121 10.58 -8.23 11.30
C GLN A 121 9.48 -8.92 12.11
N ASN A 122 8.21 -8.63 11.83
CA ASN A 122 7.07 -9.26 12.51
C ASN A 122 7.03 -10.77 12.23
N SER A 123 7.24 -11.18 10.98
CA SER A 123 7.37 -12.59 10.62
C SER A 123 8.46 -13.31 11.43
N ILE A 124 9.63 -12.68 11.62
CA ILE A 124 10.73 -13.24 12.42
C ILE A 124 10.39 -13.30 13.92
N LYS A 125 9.64 -12.31 14.44
CA LYS A 125 9.21 -12.29 15.85
C LYS A 125 8.29 -13.47 16.15
N GLU A 126 7.45 -13.88 15.19
CA GLU A 126 6.48 -14.97 15.35
C GLU A 126 7.10 -16.37 15.17
N MET A 127 8.21 -16.49 14.44
CA MET A 127 8.89 -17.78 14.21
C MET A 127 9.37 -18.47 15.49
N GLN A 128 9.50 -19.79 15.46
CA GLN A 128 10.00 -20.60 16.58
C GLN A 128 11.53 -20.61 16.68
N LEU A 129 12.12 -19.43 16.84
CA LEU A 129 13.57 -19.21 16.98
C LEU A 129 13.96 -18.83 18.41
N SER A 130 15.20 -19.17 18.79
CA SER A 130 15.76 -18.71 20.07
C SER A 130 15.84 -17.18 20.14
N LYS A 131 15.71 -16.62 21.35
CA LYS A 131 15.75 -15.16 21.58
C LYS A 131 17.02 -14.50 21.02
N SER A 132 18.17 -15.16 21.12
CA SER A 132 19.44 -14.65 20.61
C SER A 132 19.46 -14.54 19.09
N ILE A 133 18.94 -15.55 18.38
CA ILE A 133 18.84 -15.55 16.92
C ILE A 133 17.88 -14.47 16.45
N LYS A 134 16.67 -14.38 17.05
CA LYS A 134 15.70 -13.32 16.72
C LYS A 134 16.32 -11.93 16.88
N LYS A 135 17.00 -11.67 18.01
CA LYS A 135 17.66 -10.40 18.28
C LYS A 135 18.72 -10.06 17.24
N ARG A 136 19.54 -11.05 16.82
CA ARG A 136 20.56 -10.87 15.78
C ARG A 136 19.94 -10.52 14.43
N LEU A 137 18.94 -11.29 14.00
CA LEU A 137 18.26 -11.10 12.72
C LEU A 137 17.54 -9.73 12.65
N ILE A 138 16.77 -9.39 13.69
CA ILE A 138 16.08 -8.10 13.80
C ILE A 138 17.09 -6.94 13.82
N SER A 139 18.23 -7.08 14.52
CA SER A 139 19.26 -6.04 14.51
C SER A 139 19.84 -5.79 13.12
N LYS A 140 19.96 -6.82 12.26
CA LYS A 140 20.41 -6.65 10.87
C LYS A 140 19.36 -5.91 10.03
N LEU A 141 18.08 -6.26 10.19
CA LEU A 141 16.99 -5.56 9.52
C LEU A 141 16.90 -4.08 9.93
N ASN A 142 17.02 -3.77 11.23
CA ASN A 142 17.08 -2.39 11.73
C ASN A 142 18.26 -1.61 11.12
N ASN A 143 19.41 -2.26 10.90
CA ASN A 143 20.55 -1.62 10.27
C ASN A 143 20.29 -1.31 8.80
N ALA A 144 19.67 -2.25 8.06
CA ALA A 144 19.28 -2.04 6.66
C ALA A 144 18.28 -0.88 6.54
N GLU A 145 17.23 -0.90 7.36
CA GLU A 145 16.21 0.15 7.41
C GLU A 145 16.80 1.53 7.74
N LYS A 146 17.69 1.59 8.74
CA LYS A 146 18.40 2.83 9.08
C LYS A 146 19.28 3.34 7.92
N SER A 147 19.84 2.45 7.11
CA SER A 147 20.59 2.83 5.91
C SER A 147 19.67 3.42 4.84
N MET A 148 18.52 2.77 4.60
CA MET A 148 17.50 3.23 3.67
C MET A 148 16.96 4.61 4.03
N ARG A 149 16.57 4.80 5.30
CA ARG A 149 16.08 6.10 5.80
C ARG A 149 17.12 7.22 5.66
N LYS A 150 18.41 6.88 5.55
CA LYS A 150 19.50 7.82 5.32
C LYS A 150 19.86 8.00 3.83
N GLY A 151 19.12 7.38 2.91
CA GLY A 151 19.39 7.44 1.48
C GLY A 151 20.72 6.79 1.09
N LYS A 152 21.18 5.78 1.83
CA LYS A 152 22.44 5.07 1.53
C LYS A 152 22.17 3.80 0.75
N ASP A 153 22.80 3.62 -0.40
CA ASP A 153 22.56 2.48 -1.30
C ASP A 153 23.06 1.12 -0.78
N ASN A 154 23.86 1.11 0.29
CA ASN A 154 24.37 -0.12 0.90
C ASN A 154 23.29 -0.94 1.64
N TYR A 155 22.02 -0.51 1.63
CA TYR A 155 20.93 -1.32 2.20
C TYR A 155 20.74 -2.64 1.47
N VAL A 156 21.02 -2.69 0.15
CA VAL A 156 20.94 -3.92 -0.65
C VAL A 156 21.95 -4.96 -0.14
N ASP A 157 23.17 -4.53 0.17
CA ASP A 157 24.21 -5.41 0.72
C ASP A 157 23.83 -5.90 2.13
N LEU A 158 23.22 -5.03 2.94
CA LEU A 158 22.76 -5.38 4.29
C LEU A 158 21.62 -6.41 4.25
N LEU A 159 20.66 -6.24 3.34
CA LEU A 159 19.57 -7.20 3.12
C LEU A 159 20.08 -8.52 2.54
N SER A 160 21.04 -8.48 1.61
CA SER A 160 21.69 -9.67 1.07
C SER A 160 22.48 -10.42 2.16
N GLY A 161 23.20 -9.70 3.02
CA GLY A 161 23.89 -10.27 4.17
C GLY A 161 22.94 -10.83 5.24
N PHE A 162 21.73 -10.30 5.36
CA PHE A 162 20.66 -10.89 6.16
C PHE A 162 20.14 -12.20 5.52
N SER A 163 19.89 -12.20 4.22
CA SER A 163 19.45 -13.40 3.46
C SER A 163 20.44 -14.56 3.61
N ASN A 164 21.75 -14.28 3.54
CA ASN A 164 22.79 -15.29 3.76
C ASN A 164 22.79 -15.87 5.17
N ASP A 165 22.58 -15.04 6.20
CA ASP A 165 22.44 -15.51 7.58
C ASP A 165 21.24 -16.43 7.76
N VAL A 166 20.12 -16.12 7.09
CA VAL A 166 18.90 -16.95 7.13
C VAL A 166 19.16 -18.29 6.44
N LYS A 167 19.79 -18.28 5.26
CA LYS A 167 20.18 -19.51 4.55
C LYS A 167 21.11 -20.40 5.38
N ALA A 168 22.01 -19.82 6.17
CA ALA A 168 22.88 -20.56 7.08
C ALA A 168 22.13 -21.27 8.24
N LEU A 169 20.86 -20.93 8.49
CA LEU A 169 20.01 -21.57 9.50
C LEU A 169 19.17 -22.73 8.93
N ALA A 170 19.21 -22.96 7.61
CA ALA A 170 18.48 -24.03 6.93
C ALA A 170 18.80 -25.40 7.52
N GLY A 171 17.78 -26.23 7.70
CA GLY A 171 17.89 -27.61 8.21
C GLY A 171 18.27 -27.75 9.69
N SER A 172 18.71 -26.67 10.34
CA SER A 172 19.15 -26.69 11.75
C SER A 172 18.20 -25.95 12.69
N LYS A 173 17.77 -24.75 12.29
CA LYS A 173 16.91 -23.86 13.10
C LYS A 173 15.68 -23.37 12.34
N LEU A 174 15.70 -23.45 11.02
CA LEU A 174 14.59 -23.15 10.14
C LEU A 174 14.39 -24.29 9.15
N THR A 175 13.14 -24.50 8.74
CA THR A 175 12.83 -25.39 7.62
C THR A 175 13.25 -24.75 6.29
N GLU A 176 13.42 -25.56 5.26
CA GLU A 176 13.69 -25.05 3.89
C GLU A 176 12.57 -24.13 3.39
N GLU A 177 11.32 -24.42 3.76
CA GLU A 177 10.16 -23.59 3.40
C GLU A 177 10.21 -22.21 4.08
N GLU A 178 10.56 -22.16 5.37
CA GLU A 178 10.71 -20.91 6.11
C GLU A 178 11.86 -20.06 5.55
N VAL A 179 13.00 -20.70 5.25
CA VAL A 179 14.14 -20.03 4.62
C VAL A 179 13.74 -19.47 3.26
N HIS A 180 13.10 -20.28 2.41
CA HIS A 180 12.66 -19.85 1.09
C HIS A 180 11.72 -18.65 1.18
N LYS A 181 10.70 -18.70 2.04
CA LYS A 181 9.75 -17.60 2.26
C LYS A 181 10.46 -16.31 2.65
N ILE A 182 11.33 -16.36 3.67
CA ILE A 182 12.07 -15.19 4.15
C ILE A 182 12.97 -14.62 3.05
N THR A 183 13.68 -15.48 2.33
CA THR A 183 14.60 -15.02 1.27
C THR A 183 13.84 -14.38 0.11
N LYS A 184 12.67 -14.91 -0.25
CA LYS A 184 11.78 -14.30 -1.24
C LYS A 184 11.28 -12.94 -0.79
N ASP A 185 10.84 -12.81 0.46
CA ASP A 185 10.37 -11.52 0.99
C ASP A 185 11.49 -10.47 0.93
N VAL A 186 12.74 -10.86 1.19
CA VAL A 186 13.92 -9.98 1.06
C VAL A 186 14.15 -9.56 -0.39
N ASP A 187 14.07 -10.49 -1.34
CA ASP A 187 14.26 -10.20 -2.76
C ASP A 187 13.18 -9.22 -3.28
N GLU A 188 11.91 -9.42 -2.87
CA GLU A 188 10.80 -8.50 -3.18
C GLU A 188 10.99 -7.13 -2.53
N ILE A 189 11.47 -7.05 -1.28
CA ILE A 189 11.85 -5.78 -0.64
C ILE A 189 12.91 -5.07 -1.49
N ILE A 190 13.96 -5.76 -1.91
CA ILE A 190 15.03 -5.17 -2.73
C ILE A 190 14.48 -4.67 -4.07
N LEU A 191 13.62 -5.45 -4.73
CA LEU A 191 12.99 -5.07 -6.00
C LEU A 191 12.15 -3.81 -5.86
N ASN A 192 11.32 -3.71 -4.82
CA ASN A 192 10.44 -2.55 -4.58
C ASN A 192 11.20 -1.27 -4.21
N LEU A 193 12.49 -1.37 -3.86
CA LEU A 193 13.32 -0.24 -3.43
C LEU A 193 14.31 0.24 -4.50
N LYS A 194 14.54 -0.53 -5.56
CA LYS A 194 15.39 -0.08 -6.67
C LYS A 194 14.66 1.06 -7.40
N PRO A 195 15.30 2.23 -7.60
CA PRO A 195 14.74 3.22 -8.52
C PRO A 195 14.60 2.58 -9.90
N GLU A 196 13.45 2.79 -10.55
CA GLU A 196 13.31 2.50 -11.98
C GLU A 196 14.36 3.33 -12.72
N ASN A 197 15.30 2.66 -13.39
CA ASN A 197 16.36 3.28 -14.18
C ASN A 197 15.78 4.00 -15.40
#